data_AF-A0A1G7ZG83-F1
#
_entry.id   AF-A0A1G7ZG83-F1
#
_cell.length_a   1.000
_cell.length_b   1.000
_cell.length_c   1.000
_cell.angle_alpha   90.00
_cell.angle_beta   90.00
_cell.angle_gamma   90.00
#
_symmetry.space_group_name_H-M   'P 1'
#
loop_
_entity.id
_entity.type
_entity.pdbx_description
1 polymer ?
#
loop_
_entity_poly.entity_id
_entity_poly.type
_entity_poly.pdbx_seq_one_letter_code
_entity_poly.pdbx_strand_id
1 'polypeptide(L)'
;MSSGLNAKPADFVTYSEPNPKTLLLLNSPRLVFTAAESYFLLSEAAARGWYTTATAESLYQNGIAASMRQWSIIAGSAGTITTTQINSYINAHPFNTAGTLDQKMEQIYTQFWVGIFPDAQEVFASYRRTGYPALVPNNYVGNATGGKIFRRMLYPVGEQNLNAASYAAALARQGSDDFLTRIWWDKQ
;
A
#
# COMPACT_ATOMS: atom_id res chain seq x y z
N MET A 1 -25.62 5.02 -6.00
CA MET A 1 -25.50 6.17 -5.08
C MET A 1 -24.71 7.25 -5.80
N SER A 2 -25.32 8.41 -6.03
CA SER A 2 -24.62 9.59 -6.56
C SER A 2 -23.56 10.00 -5.53
N SER A 3 -22.31 9.67 -5.80
CA SER A 3 -21.16 10.23 -5.07
C SER A 3 -21.08 11.70 -5.45
N GLY A 4 -21.74 12.56 -4.67
CA GLY A 4 -21.77 13.99 -4.90
C GLY A 4 -20.39 14.64 -4.78
N LEU A 5 -19.68 14.72 -5.89
CA LEU A 5 -18.55 15.62 -6.13
C LEU A 5 -18.74 16.23 -7.53
N ASN A 6 -19.87 16.92 -7.75
CA ASN A 6 -20.16 17.59 -9.02
C ASN A 6 -19.38 18.90 -9.20
N ALA A 7 -18.53 19.29 -8.24
CA ALA A 7 -17.66 20.45 -8.35
C ALA A 7 -16.25 20.09 -7.86
N LYS A 8 -15.24 20.37 -8.70
CA LYS A 8 -13.84 20.28 -8.33
C LYS A 8 -13.53 21.35 -7.25
N PRO A 9 -12.71 21.04 -6.23
CA PRO A 9 -12.17 22.06 -5.32
C PRO A 9 -11.49 23.20 -6.08
N ALA A 10 -11.45 24.41 -5.50
CA ALA A 10 -10.84 25.58 -6.14
C ALA A 10 -9.33 25.39 -6.43
N ASP A 11 -8.67 24.55 -5.64
CA ASP A 11 -7.26 24.17 -5.74
C ASP A 11 -7.04 22.86 -6.50
N PHE A 12 -8.04 22.32 -7.21
CA PHE A 12 -7.92 21.03 -7.90
C PHE A 12 -6.71 20.96 -8.85
N VAL A 13 -6.35 22.07 -9.50
CA VAL A 13 -5.18 22.17 -10.40
C VAL A 13 -3.84 21.99 -9.69
N THR A 14 -3.82 22.02 -8.35
CA THR A 14 -2.62 21.81 -7.53
C THR A 14 -2.42 20.35 -7.14
N TYR A 15 -3.40 19.48 -7.39
CA TYR A 15 -3.29 18.05 -7.06
C TYR A 15 -2.50 17.30 -8.12
N SER A 16 -1.71 16.33 -7.67
CA SER A 16 -1.00 15.43 -8.57
C SER A 16 -1.98 14.43 -9.18
N GLU A 17 -1.87 14.20 -10.48
CA GLU A 17 -2.58 13.15 -11.19
C GLU A 17 -1.61 12.12 -11.79
N PRO A 18 -2.00 10.84 -11.85
CA PRO A 18 -1.19 9.81 -12.50
C PRO A 18 -0.84 10.19 -13.94
N ASN A 19 0.43 10.11 -14.33
CA ASN A 19 0.85 10.42 -15.69
C ASN A 19 0.17 9.45 -16.69
N PRO A 20 -0.71 9.93 -17.58
CA PRO A 20 -1.45 9.06 -18.49
C PRO A 20 -0.55 8.30 -19.48
N LYS A 21 0.66 8.82 -19.76
CA LYS A 21 1.65 8.17 -20.61
C LYS A 21 2.40 7.02 -19.93
N THR A 22 2.08 6.73 -18.67
CA THR A 22 2.71 5.64 -17.90
C THR A 22 1.70 4.59 -17.46
N LEU A 23 0.72 4.99 -16.65
CA LEU A 23 -0.19 4.09 -15.95
C LEU A 23 -1.50 3.82 -16.69
N LEU A 24 -1.88 4.71 -17.61
CA LEU A 24 -3.17 4.66 -18.31
C LEU A 24 -3.00 4.21 -19.77
N LEU A 25 -1.89 3.56 -20.11
CA LEU A 25 -1.70 2.95 -21.42
C LEU A 25 -2.66 1.77 -21.57
N LEU A 26 -3.24 1.57 -22.76
CA LEU A 26 -4.14 0.45 -23.04
C LEU A 26 -3.48 -0.93 -22.83
N ASN A 27 -2.16 -0.99 -22.95
CA ASN A 27 -1.34 -2.18 -22.74
C ASN A 27 -0.57 -2.15 -21.41
N SER A 28 -0.97 -1.31 -20.45
CA SER A 28 -0.32 -1.27 -19.13
C SER A 28 -0.41 -2.64 -18.45
N PRO A 29 0.70 -3.19 -17.93
CA PRO A 29 0.67 -4.46 -17.23
C PRO A 29 -0.03 -4.31 -15.88
N ARG A 30 -0.69 -5.37 -15.44
CA ARG A 30 -1.13 -5.50 -14.06
C ARG A 30 0.06 -5.96 -13.22
N LEU A 31 0.53 -5.12 -12.31
CA LEU A 31 1.51 -5.52 -11.31
C LEU A 31 0.82 -6.48 -10.32
N VAL A 32 1.51 -7.58 -9.99
CA VAL A 32 1.00 -8.63 -9.08
C VAL A 32 2.00 -8.90 -7.97
N PHE A 33 3.28 -9.00 -8.32
CA PHE A 33 4.38 -9.12 -7.36
C PHE A 33 5.63 -8.57 -8.03
N THR A 34 6.32 -7.64 -7.36
CA THR A 34 7.43 -6.89 -7.98
C THR A 34 8.77 -7.19 -7.32
N ALA A 35 9.86 -6.87 -8.03
CA ALA A 35 11.19 -6.90 -7.43
C ALA A 35 11.31 -5.91 -6.26
N ALA A 36 10.66 -4.74 -6.35
CA ALA A 36 10.63 -3.75 -5.28
C ALA A 36 10.01 -4.32 -4.00
N GLU A 37 8.84 -4.96 -4.14
CA GLU A 37 8.16 -5.66 -3.05
C GLU A 37 9.05 -6.72 -2.40
N SER A 38 9.70 -7.57 -3.21
CA SER A 38 10.64 -8.59 -2.71
C SER A 38 11.76 -7.97 -1.87
N TYR A 39 12.35 -6.87 -2.33
CA TYR A 39 13.41 -6.18 -1.60
C TYR A 39 12.93 -5.56 -0.29
N PHE A 40 11.74 -4.98 -0.25
CA PHE A 40 11.18 -4.43 1.00
C PHE A 40 10.80 -5.52 2.00
N LEU A 41 10.23 -6.64 1.55
CA LEU A 41 9.95 -7.80 2.40
C LEU A 41 11.24 -8.39 2.97
N LEU A 42 12.30 -8.49 2.15
CA LEU A 42 13.62 -8.91 2.62
C LEU A 42 14.26 -7.88 3.56
N SER A 43 14.05 -6.58 3.33
CA SER A 43 14.52 -5.52 4.23
C SER A 43 13.88 -5.64 5.62
N GLU A 44 12.57 -5.92 5.69
CA GLU A 44 11.92 -6.25 6.96
C GLU A 44 12.51 -7.52 7.57
N ALA A 45 12.66 -8.59 6.79
CA ALA A 45 13.22 -9.85 7.27
C ALA A 45 14.63 -9.63 7.86
N ALA A 46 15.46 -8.82 7.20
CA ALA A 46 16.80 -8.47 7.69
C ALA A 46 16.74 -7.60 8.96
N ALA A 47 15.85 -6.61 9.02
CA ALA A 47 15.66 -5.77 10.20
C ALA A 47 15.19 -6.57 11.43
N ARG A 48 14.45 -7.67 11.20
CA ARG A 48 14.01 -8.63 12.23
C ARG A 48 15.02 -9.74 12.53
N GLY A 49 16.13 -9.82 11.79
CA GLY A 49 17.14 -10.88 11.93
C GLY A 49 16.76 -12.23 11.31
N TRP A 50 15.71 -12.30 10.49
CA TRP A 50 15.29 -13.51 9.77
C TRP A 50 16.09 -13.76 8.49
N TYR A 51 16.77 -12.73 7.98
CA TYR A 51 17.57 -12.79 6.77
C TYR A 51 18.93 -12.12 7.00
N THR A 52 20.03 -12.85 6.76
CA THR A 52 21.40 -12.40 7.12
C THR A 52 22.33 -12.25 5.93
N THR A 53 21.89 -12.55 4.71
CA THR A 53 22.74 -12.50 3.50
C THR A 53 22.98 -11.07 2.99
N ALA A 54 22.10 -10.11 3.34
CA ALA A 54 22.28 -8.68 3.07
C ALA A 54 21.72 -7.84 4.21
N THR A 55 22.15 -6.57 4.29
CA THR A 55 21.67 -5.64 5.32
C THR A 55 20.29 -5.09 4.97
N ALA A 56 19.51 -4.75 6.00
CA ALA A 56 18.20 -4.11 5.82
C ALA A 56 18.31 -2.81 5.01
N GLU A 57 19.37 -2.02 5.24
CA GLU A 57 19.66 -0.79 4.50
C GLU A 57 19.88 -1.05 3.00
N SER A 58 20.75 -2.00 2.64
CA SER A 58 21.01 -2.31 1.23
C SER A 58 19.75 -2.80 0.51
N LEU A 59 18.96 -3.65 1.17
CA LEU A 59 17.69 -4.14 0.64
C LEU A 59 16.65 -3.02 0.49
N TYR A 60 16.56 -2.11 1.46
CA TYR A 60 15.68 -0.94 1.38
C TYR A 60 16.04 -0.03 0.20
N GLN A 61 17.33 0.28 0.02
CA GLN A 61 17.82 1.08 -1.11
C GLN A 61 17.56 0.40 -2.45
N ASN A 62 17.74 -0.93 -2.52
CA ASN A 62 17.42 -1.71 -3.71
C ASN A 62 15.92 -1.73 -4.00
N GLY A 63 15.07 -1.77 -2.97
CA GLY A 63 13.61 -1.66 -3.11
C GLY A 63 13.19 -0.33 -3.74
N ILE A 64 13.75 0.79 -3.24
CA ILE A 64 13.54 2.12 -3.83
C ILE A 64 13.99 2.13 -5.29
N ALA A 65 15.23 1.70 -5.57
CA ALA A 65 15.77 1.70 -6.93
C ALA A 65 14.93 0.83 -7.89
N ALA A 66 14.50 -0.35 -7.45
CA ALA A 66 13.66 -1.24 -8.23
C ALA A 66 12.29 -0.60 -8.52
N SER A 67 11.66 0.02 -7.52
CA SER A 67 10.36 0.68 -7.68
C SER A 67 10.41 1.85 -8.67
N MET A 68 11.52 2.56 -8.76
CA MET A 68 11.70 3.64 -9.73
C MET A 68 12.03 3.12 -11.12
N ARG A 69 12.86 2.08 -11.23
CA ARG A 69 13.24 1.48 -12.53
C ARG A 69 12.06 0.79 -13.22
N GLN A 70 11.12 0.22 -12.47
CA GLN A 70 9.97 -0.49 -13.03
C GLN A 70 9.18 0.35 -14.04
N TRP A 71 9.11 1.67 -13.83
CA TRP A 71 8.36 2.57 -14.72
C TRP A 71 8.92 2.63 -16.13
N SER A 72 10.25 2.50 -16.30
CA SER A 72 10.87 2.41 -17.63
C SER A 72 10.52 1.11 -18.36
N ILE A 73 10.27 0.02 -17.62
CA ILE A 73 9.84 -1.26 -18.19
C ILE A 73 8.37 -1.16 -18.66
N ILE A 74 7.54 -0.45 -17.89
CA ILE A 74 6.10 -0.27 -18.18
C ILE A 74 5.88 0.70 -19.34
N ALA A 75 6.58 1.84 -19.33
CA ALA A 75 6.25 3.00 -20.16
C ALA A 75 7.41 3.49 -21.03
N GLY A 76 8.50 2.74 -21.13
CA GLY A 76 9.69 3.12 -21.89
C GLY A 76 10.23 4.47 -21.42
N SER A 77 10.57 5.35 -22.37
CA SER A 77 11.11 6.68 -22.10
C SER A 77 10.19 7.56 -21.25
N ALA A 78 8.88 7.38 -21.32
CA ALA A 78 7.91 8.17 -20.54
C ALA A 78 7.94 7.83 -19.04
N GLY A 79 8.44 6.64 -18.67
CA GLY A 79 8.62 6.20 -17.29
C GLY A 79 10.09 6.18 -16.84
N THR A 80 11.01 6.67 -17.65
CA THR A 80 12.44 6.64 -17.30
C THR A 80 12.75 7.62 -16.18
N ILE A 81 13.21 7.08 -15.06
CA ILE A 81 13.85 7.81 -13.97
C ILE A 81 15.34 7.47 -14.03
N THR A 82 16.19 8.47 -14.21
CA THR A 82 17.63 8.25 -14.41
C THR A 82 18.30 7.71 -13.15
N THR A 83 19.39 6.95 -13.31
CA THR A 83 20.20 6.47 -12.19
C THR A 83 20.63 7.61 -11.25
N THR A 84 20.95 8.78 -11.79
CA THR A 84 21.30 9.97 -10.99
C THR A 84 20.13 10.43 -10.12
N GLN A 85 18.91 10.48 -10.66
CA GLN A 85 17.71 10.85 -9.89
C GLN A 85 17.39 9.80 -8.82
N ILE A 86 17.50 8.52 -9.15
CA ILE A 86 17.29 7.41 -8.20
C ILE A 86 18.29 7.53 -7.04
N ASN A 87 19.58 7.68 -7.34
CA ASN A 87 20.63 7.79 -6.33
C ASN A 87 20.45 9.06 -5.48
N SER A 88 20.05 10.18 -6.10
CA SER A 88 19.73 11.41 -5.38
C SER A 88 18.61 11.20 -4.38
N TYR A 89 17.52 10.52 -4.78
CA TYR A 89 16.41 10.20 -3.90
C TYR A 89 16.84 9.26 -2.76
N ILE A 90 17.61 8.21 -3.05
CA ILE A 90 18.13 7.28 -2.03
C ILE A 90 19.00 8.03 -1.01
N ASN A 91 19.88 8.91 -1.46
CA ASN A 91 20.75 9.70 -0.59
C ASN A 91 19.97 10.70 0.27
N ALA A 92 18.86 11.24 -0.24
CA ALA A 92 17.96 12.12 0.50
C ALA A 92 17.08 11.38 1.52
N HIS A 93 16.93 10.06 1.39
CA HIS A 93 16.09 9.23 2.25
C HIS A 93 16.88 8.03 2.82
N PRO A 94 17.96 8.29 3.61
CA PRO A 94 18.79 7.23 4.14
C PRO A 94 18.01 6.34 5.12
N PHE A 95 18.36 5.06 5.14
CA PHE A 95 17.78 4.11 6.08
C PHE A 95 18.27 4.41 7.50
N ASN A 96 17.37 4.45 8.48
CA ASN A 96 17.72 4.71 9.86
C ASN A 96 18.24 3.43 10.55
N THR A 97 19.49 3.06 10.27
CA THR A 97 20.13 1.85 10.80
C THR A 97 20.18 1.83 12.34
N ALA A 98 20.31 2.99 12.98
CA ALA A 98 20.31 3.13 14.44
C ALA A 98 18.90 3.17 15.07
N GLY A 99 17.84 3.25 14.25
CA GLY A 99 16.46 3.32 14.70
C GLY A 99 15.97 2.04 15.38
N THR A 100 14.91 2.20 16.18
CA THR A 100 14.12 1.07 16.68
C THR A 100 13.52 0.26 15.53
N LEU A 101 13.07 -0.97 15.81
CA LEU A 101 12.41 -1.79 14.79
C LEU A 101 11.20 -1.08 14.19
N ASP A 102 10.38 -0.41 15.01
CA ASP A 102 9.19 0.30 14.56
C ASP A 102 9.54 1.48 13.63
N GLN A 103 10.56 2.28 13.97
CA GLN A 103 11.04 3.36 13.09
C GLN A 103 11.55 2.82 11.74
N LYS A 104 12.21 1.65 11.75
CA LYS A 104 12.64 0.98 10.51
C LYS A 104 11.45 0.46 9.71
N MET A 105 10.43 -0.10 10.36
CA MET A 105 9.20 -0.57 9.71
C MET A 105 8.44 0.59 9.08
N GLU A 106 8.35 1.73 9.77
CA GLU A 106 7.74 2.96 9.24
C GLU A 106 8.42 3.40 7.94
N GLN A 107 9.75 3.47 7.93
CA GLN A 107 10.50 3.84 6.72
C GLN A 107 10.30 2.83 5.58
N ILE A 108 10.46 1.54 5.85
CA ILE A 108 10.31 0.47 4.84
C ILE A 108 8.91 0.50 4.25
N TYR A 109 7.87 0.54 5.08
CA TYR A 109 6.49 0.43 4.61
C TYR A 109 5.92 1.73 4.05
N THR A 110 6.50 2.88 4.37
CA THR A 110 6.22 4.13 3.66
C THR A 110 6.76 4.06 2.23
N GLN A 111 7.98 3.54 2.02
CA GLN A 111 8.53 3.34 0.67
C GLN A 111 7.81 2.21 -0.08
N PHE A 112 7.42 1.13 0.61
CA PHE A 112 6.59 0.07 0.05
C PHE A 112 5.27 0.63 -0.49
N TRP A 113 4.56 1.43 0.32
CA TRP A 113 3.27 2.02 -0.02
C TRP A 113 3.30 2.81 -1.34
N VAL A 114 4.36 3.58 -1.59
CA VAL A 114 4.55 4.28 -2.87
C VAL A 114 5.10 3.34 -3.95
N GLY A 115 6.05 2.48 -3.60
CA GLY A 115 6.87 1.73 -4.55
C GLY A 115 6.13 0.62 -5.29
N ILE A 116 5.07 0.06 -4.69
CA ILE A 116 4.26 -1.00 -5.32
C ILE A 116 2.98 -0.48 -5.99
N PHE A 117 2.76 0.84 -6.01
CA PHE A 117 1.68 1.44 -6.78
C PHE A 117 1.78 1.01 -8.26
N PRO A 118 0.68 0.57 -8.91
CA PRO A 118 -0.71 0.73 -8.50
C PRO A 118 -1.38 -0.50 -7.87
N ASP A 119 -0.65 -1.45 -7.27
CA ASP A 119 -1.27 -2.61 -6.61
C ASP A 119 -1.97 -2.23 -5.29
N ALA A 120 -3.17 -1.68 -5.42
CA ALA A 120 -3.95 -1.16 -4.30
C ALA A 120 -4.38 -2.26 -3.32
N GLN A 121 -4.55 -3.50 -3.79
CA GLN A 121 -4.91 -4.63 -2.95
C GLN A 121 -3.77 -4.95 -1.98
N GLU A 122 -2.55 -5.06 -2.49
CA GLU A 122 -1.37 -5.35 -1.68
C GLU A 122 -1.02 -4.16 -0.77
N VAL A 123 -1.12 -2.92 -1.27
CA VAL A 123 -0.96 -1.72 -0.45
C VAL A 123 -1.93 -1.72 0.74
N PHE A 124 -3.20 -2.04 0.51
CA PHE A 124 -4.21 -2.07 1.58
C PHE A 124 -4.01 -3.23 2.55
N ALA A 125 -3.57 -4.40 2.07
CA ALA A 125 -3.22 -5.53 2.93
C ALA A 125 -2.00 -5.20 3.82
N SER A 126 -0.93 -4.69 3.22
CA SER A 126 0.29 -4.30 3.90
C SER A 126 0.05 -3.20 4.94
N TYR A 127 -0.70 -2.14 4.61
CA TYR A 127 -1.07 -1.10 5.57
C TYR A 127 -1.82 -1.67 6.79
N ARG A 128 -2.79 -2.58 6.60
CA ARG A 128 -3.50 -3.21 7.73
C ARG A 128 -2.58 -4.10 8.56
N ARG A 129 -1.62 -4.78 7.94
CA ARG A 129 -0.65 -5.65 8.64
C ARG A 129 0.35 -4.85 9.46
N THR A 130 0.80 -3.69 8.96
CA THR A 130 1.91 -2.93 9.55
C THR A 130 1.50 -1.67 10.30
N GLY A 131 0.34 -1.10 9.96
CA GLY A 131 -0.06 0.24 10.39
C GLY A 131 0.66 1.38 9.65
N TYR A 132 1.51 1.07 8.66
CA TYR A 132 2.35 2.05 7.96
C TYR A 132 1.99 2.21 6.48
N PRO A 133 2.11 3.42 5.92
CA PRO A 133 2.40 4.68 6.61
C PRO A 133 1.28 5.03 7.62
N ALA A 134 1.58 5.87 8.62
CA ALA A 134 0.61 6.27 9.64
C ALA A 134 -0.45 7.21 9.03
N LEU A 135 -1.39 6.64 8.28
CA LEU A 135 -2.40 7.36 7.53
C LEU A 135 -3.36 8.09 8.46
N VAL A 136 -3.65 9.35 8.14
CA VAL A 136 -4.67 10.14 8.82
C VAL A 136 -6.04 9.83 8.17
N PRO A 137 -7.00 9.27 8.91
CA PRO A 137 -8.34 9.02 8.38
C PRO A 137 -9.06 10.31 7.99
N ASN A 138 -9.81 10.26 6.89
CA ASN A 138 -10.73 11.34 6.54
C ASN A 138 -12.07 11.17 7.28
N ASN A 139 -12.46 12.15 8.10
CA ASN A 139 -13.72 12.14 8.84
C ASN A 139 -14.68 13.19 8.26
N TYR A 140 -15.63 12.73 7.46
CA TYR A 140 -16.66 13.56 6.85
C TYR A 140 -18.06 13.18 7.37
N VAL A 141 -19.04 14.08 7.22
CA VAL A 141 -20.41 13.85 7.68
C VAL A 141 -21.01 12.62 6.99
N GLY A 142 -21.52 11.68 7.78
CA GLY A 142 -22.08 10.41 7.26
C GLY A 142 -21.03 9.33 6.94
N ASN A 143 -19.79 9.49 7.41
CA ASN A 143 -18.75 8.46 7.28
C ASN A 143 -19.18 7.16 7.99
N ALA A 144 -19.20 6.05 7.23
CA ALA A 144 -19.73 4.76 7.66
C ALA A 144 -18.95 4.09 8.81
N THR A 145 -17.72 4.53 9.08
CA THR A 145 -16.84 3.98 10.11
C THR A 145 -16.58 4.97 11.25
N GLY A 146 -17.27 6.11 11.27
CA GLY A 146 -17.07 7.17 12.27
C GLY A 146 -15.68 7.80 12.19
N GLY A 147 -15.12 7.93 10.99
CA GLY A 147 -13.80 8.54 10.79
C GLY A 147 -12.62 7.60 11.02
N LYS A 148 -12.81 6.29 10.84
CA LYS A 148 -11.74 5.28 10.91
C LYS A 148 -11.48 4.67 9.53
N ILE A 149 -10.23 4.31 9.23
CA ILE A 149 -9.96 3.57 7.98
C ILE A 149 -10.51 2.15 8.13
N PHE A 150 -11.33 1.72 7.17
CA PHE A 150 -11.95 0.38 7.18
C PHE A 150 -10.88 -0.73 7.13
N ARG A 151 -11.21 -1.90 7.69
CA ARG A 151 -10.30 -3.05 7.83
C ARG A 151 -10.68 -4.21 6.91
N ARG A 152 -11.91 -4.25 6.41
CA ARG A 152 -12.42 -5.27 5.49
C ARG A 152 -13.62 -4.78 4.69
N MET A 153 -14.03 -5.55 3.69
CA MET A 153 -15.33 -5.39 3.04
C MET A 153 -16.38 -6.28 3.72
N LEU A 154 -17.65 -5.88 3.64
CA LEU A 154 -18.77 -6.68 4.13
C LEU A 154 -19.03 -7.88 3.22
N TYR A 155 -19.64 -8.93 3.75
CA TYR A 155 -20.14 -10.00 2.88
C TYR A 155 -21.31 -9.50 2.01
N PRO A 156 -21.44 -9.98 0.76
CA PRO A 156 -22.56 -9.62 -0.08
C PRO A 156 -23.90 -10.00 0.55
N VAL A 157 -24.92 -9.17 0.34
CA VAL A 157 -26.30 -9.42 0.82
C VAL A 157 -26.85 -10.76 0.31
N GLY A 158 -26.40 -11.21 -0.87
CA GLY A 158 -26.76 -12.52 -1.40
C GLY A 158 -26.36 -13.69 -0.49
N GLU A 159 -25.17 -13.64 0.13
CA GLU A 159 -24.71 -14.69 1.06
C GLU A 159 -25.55 -14.72 2.34
N GLN A 160 -26.02 -13.55 2.80
CA GLN A 160 -26.86 -13.43 3.98
C GLN A 160 -28.22 -14.12 3.78
N ASN A 161 -28.79 -14.00 2.57
CA ASN A 161 -30.11 -14.52 2.25
C ASN A 161 -30.09 -15.96 1.73
N LEU A 162 -29.11 -16.30 0.89
CA LEU A 162 -29.07 -17.57 0.17
C LEU A 162 -28.19 -18.63 0.85
N ASN A 163 -27.30 -18.23 1.75
CA ASN A 163 -26.32 -19.10 2.41
C ASN A 163 -26.22 -18.82 3.93
N ALA A 164 -27.36 -18.54 4.55
CA ALA A 164 -27.46 -18.03 5.92
C ALA A 164 -26.72 -18.89 6.96
N ALA A 165 -26.73 -20.22 6.82
CA ALA A 165 -26.03 -21.11 7.73
C ALA A 165 -24.49 -20.91 7.69
N SER A 166 -23.91 -20.82 6.50
CA SER A 166 -22.47 -20.58 6.33
C SER A 166 -22.09 -19.16 6.75
N TYR A 167 -22.94 -18.18 6.45
CA TYR A 167 -22.78 -16.79 6.91
C TYR A 167 -22.73 -16.72 8.43
N ALA A 168 -23.71 -17.31 9.13
CA ALA A 168 -23.74 -17.36 10.59
C ALA A 168 -22.50 -18.06 11.18
N ALA A 169 -22.06 -19.18 10.57
CA ALA A 169 -20.85 -19.88 10.98
C ALA A 169 -19.57 -19.05 10.77
N ALA A 170 -19.53 -18.16 9.78
CA ALA A 170 -18.42 -17.23 9.59
C ALA A 170 -18.41 -16.14 10.67
N LEU A 171 -19.58 -15.56 10.97
CA LEU A 171 -19.70 -14.54 12.03
C LEU A 171 -19.32 -15.08 13.41
N ALA A 172 -19.69 -16.33 13.71
CA ALA A 172 -19.30 -16.98 14.96
C ALA A 172 -17.77 -17.11 15.13
N ARG A 173 -17.01 -17.20 14.02
CA ARG A 173 -15.54 -17.32 14.05
C ARG A 173 -14.81 -15.97 14.07
N GLN A 174 -15.34 -14.98 13.36
CA GLN A 174 -14.63 -13.71 13.12
C GLN A 174 -15.18 -12.52 13.91
N GLY A 175 -16.40 -12.63 14.44
CA GLY A 175 -17.18 -11.50 14.96
C GLY A 175 -18.19 -10.94 13.94
N SER A 176 -18.74 -9.77 14.26
CA SER A 176 -19.77 -9.11 13.46
C SER A 176 -19.32 -8.78 12.03
N ASP A 177 -20.26 -8.74 11.10
CA ASP A 177 -20.01 -8.27 9.73
C ASP A 177 -19.98 -6.74 9.68
N ASP A 178 -18.85 -6.16 10.06
CA ASP A 178 -18.63 -4.71 10.13
C ASP A 178 -17.34 -4.33 9.38
N PHE A 179 -17.29 -3.10 8.85
CA PHE A 179 -16.11 -2.55 8.18
C PHE A 179 -14.87 -2.50 9.09
N LEU A 180 -15.06 -2.44 10.41
CA LEU A 180 -14.00 -2.34 11.41
C LEU A 180 -13.60 -3.68 12.03
N THR A 181 -14.34 -4.76 11.76
CA THR A 181 -13.93 -6.10 12.18
C THR A 181 -12.58 -6.44 11.52
N ARG A 182 -11.59 -6.85 12.33
CA ARG A 182 -10.24 -7.17 11.83
C ARG A 182 -10.22 -8.55 11.18
N ILE A 183 -9.39 -8.70 10.14
CA ILE A 183 -9.06 -10.00 9.55
C ILE A 183 -8.08 -10.73 10.49
N TRP A 184 -8.02 -12.07 10.45
CA TRP A 184 -7.25 -12.85 11.43
C TRP A 184 -5.76 -12.45 11.52
N TRP A 185 -5.15 -12.05 10.40
CA TRP A 185 -3.75 -11.60 10.31
C TRP A 185 -3.56 -10.12 10.64
N ASP A 186 -4.65 -9.35 10.67
CA ASP A 186 -4.64 -7.93 10.98
C ASP A 186 -4.58 -7.75 12.51
N LYS A 187 -3.36 -7.53 13.02
CA LYS A 187 -3.08 -7.44 14.47
C LYS A 187 -2.78 -6.03 14.97
N GLN A 188 -2.50 -5.08 14.07
CA GLN A 188 -2.12 -3.71 14.41
C GLN A 188 -3.34 -2.79 14.53
#